data_AF-D8FE29-F1
#
_entry.id   AF-D8FE29-F1
#
_cell.length_a   1.000
_cell.length_b   1.000
_cell.length_c   1.000
_cell.angle_alpha   90.00
_cell.angle_beta   90.00
_cell.angle_gamma   90.00
#
_symmetry.space_group_name_H-M   'P 1'
#
loop_
_entity.id
_entity.type
_entity.pdbx_description
1 polymer ?
#
loop_
_entity_poly.entity_id
_entity_poly.type
_entity_poly.pdbx_seq_one_letter_code
_entity_poly.pdbx_strand_id
1 'polypeptide(L)'
;MKKGLKYISYALYAVVVAAVLLYMRFPSAELQSYLVRAADGMDPRVIFETGSLDPSFPPGLRLKKPVLSLKEHPESPFFEARELCVAPGMGSLMTGDITWFFDARAYGGVMGGRVLSGTDGKINGFSLSLKDVRLQEYAFLPDFGIGNVAGKLTGNLDYKGPIGRIDSGEGSGEFHISEGKIDFRTPFPGLETVPLGELNARFTLKKGTVNLNRVSLDGKGFQGSLSGTIYLNRIMDRSRLNLKGTLEPVADYLETLKGGPALLSLLGGVRNGSKRFFVIQGTFRSPKFRFI
;
A
#
# COMPACT_ATOMS: atom_id res chain seq x y z
N MET A 1 2.35 -58.38 -0.42
CA MET A 1 2.18 -56.95 -0.11
C MET A 1 3.30 -56.30 0.73
N LYS A 2 4.27 -57.03 1.34
CA LYS A 2 5.32 -56.42 2.19
C LYS A 2 6.53 -55.79 1.45
N LYS A 3 6.75 -56.09 0.16
CA LYS A 3 7.91 -55.59 -0.60
C LYS A 3 7.71 -54.13 -1.07
N GLY A 4 6.52 -53.75 -1.51
CA GLY A 4 6.21 -52.38 -1.95
C GLY A 4 6.39 -51.33 -0.85
N LEU A 5 6.05 -51.68 0.40
CA LEU A 5 6.20 -50.78 1.55
C LEU A 5 7.66 -50.40 1.83
N LYS A 6 8.62 -51.32 1.57
CA LYS A 6 10.06 -51.04 1.73
C LYS A 6 10.55 -50.04 0.69
N TYR A 7 10.18 -50.22 -0.58
CA TYR A 7 10.55 -49.28 -1.65
C TYR A 7 9.93 -47.89 -1.43
N ILE A 8 8.67 -47.83 -0.97
CA ILE A 8 8.02 -46.57 -0.58
C ILE A 8 8.78 -45.92 0.59
N SER A 9 9.21 -46.67 1.60
CA SER A 9 9.98 -46.12 2.72
C SER A 9 11.37 -45.62 2.31
N TYR A 10 12.06 -46.30 1.40
CA TYR A 10 13.36 -45.83 0.87
C TYR A 10 13.20 -44.60 -0.01
N ALA A 11 12.16 -44.56 -0.85
CA ALA A 11 11.84 -43.38 -1.65
C ALA A 11 11.49 -42.18 -0.76
N LEU A 12 10.66 -42.38 0.27
CA LEU A 12 10.33 -41.35 1.24
C LEU A 12 11.57 -40.87 2.01
N TYR A 13 12.43 -41.79 2.45
CA TYR A 13 13.68 -41.45 3.11
C TYR A 13 14.60 -40.63 2.21
N ALA A 14 14.78 -41.04 0.95
CA ALA A 14 15.59 -40.30 -0.02
C ALA A 14 15.03 -38.89 -0.27
N VAL A 15 13.70 -38.73 -0.36
CA VAL A 15 13.03 -37.44 -0.49
C VAL A 15 13.27 -36.56 0.75
N VAL A 16 13.13 -37.13 1.96
CA VAL A 16 13.38 -36.40 3.22
C VAL A 16 14.83 -35.96 3.33
N VAL A 17 15.78 -36.85 3.07
CA VAL A 17 17.22 -36.53 3.12
C VAL A 17 17.57 -35.48 2.06
N ALA A 18 17.06 -35.62 0.83
CA ALA A 18 17.25 -34.62 -0.21
C ALA A 18 16.67 -33.25 0.20
N ALA A 19 15.48 -33.21 0.79
CA ALA A 19 14.87 -31.98 1.28
C ALA A 19 15.68 -31.33 2.41
N VAL A 20 16.19 -32.12 3.36
CA VAL A 20 17.07 -31.64 4.45
C VAL A 20 18.38 -31.09 3.90
N LEU A 21 19.02 -31.79 2.95
CA LEU A 21 20.26 -31.33 2.33
C LEU A 21 20.06 -30.05 1.52
N LEU A 22 18.93 -29.93 0.79
CA LEU A 22 18.58 -28.70 0.08
C LEU A 22 18.33 -27.53 1.03
N TYR A 23 17.71 -27.77 2.19
CA TYR A 23 17.50 -26.76 3.22
C TYR A 23 18.83 -26.32 3.86
N MET A 24 19.71 -27.28 4.20
CA MET A 24 21.01 -26.98 4.80
C MET A 24 21.99 -26.30 3.83
N ARG A 25 21.90 -26.62 2.54
CA ARG A 25 22.79 -26.10 1.50
C ARG A 25 22.14 -25.00 0.66
N PHE A 26 21.14 -24.33 1.24
CA PHE A 26 20.36 -23.33 0.53
C PHE A 26 21.26 -22.19 0.01
N PRO A 27 21.30 -21.95 -1.31
CA PRO A 27 22.24 -21.03 -1.94
C PRO A 27 21.75 -19.58 -1.81
N SER A 28 21.82 -19.03 -0.60
CA SER A 28 21.29 -17.70 -0.26
C SER A 28 21.98 -16.58 -1.03
N ALA A 29 23.32 -16.67 -1.19
CA ALA A 29 24.12 -15.66 -1.88
C ALA A 29 23.84 -15.61 -3.39
N GLU A 30 23.71 -16.78 -4.02
CA GLU A 30 23.43 -16.89 -5.45
C GLU A 30 22.03 -16.38 -5.76
N LEU A 31 21.03 -16.75 -4.96
CA LEU A 31 19.64 -16.28 -5.10
C LEU A 31 19.53 -14.77 -4.91
N GLN A 32 20.24 -14.20 -3.93
CA GLN A 32 20.29 -12.75 -3.74
C GLN A 32 20.83 -12.05 -5.00
N SER A 33 21.96 -12.53 -5.55
CA SER A 33 22.54 -11.97 -6.77
C SER A 33 21.63 -12.09 -7.99
N TYR A 34 20.80 -13.14 -8.04
CA TYR A 34 19.83 -13.35 -9.10
C TYR A 34 18.67 -12.37 -8.97
N LEU A 35 18.13 -12.16 -7.76
CA LEU A 35 17.04 -11.20 -7.52
C LEU A 35 17.46 -9.77 -7.82
N VAL A 36 18.66 -9.35 -7.44
CA VAL A 36 19.20 -8.02 -7.78
C VAL A 36 19.25 -7.84 -9.30
N ARG A 37 19.81 -8.83 -10.02
CA ARG A 37 19.87 -8.80 -11.50
C ARG A 37 18.49 -8.84 -12.16
N ALA A 38 17.56 -9.61 -11.60
CA ALA A 38 16.19 -9.68 -12.09
C ALA A 38 15.46 -8.34 -11.89
N ALA A 39 15.66 -7.66 -10.75
CA ALA A 39 15.11 -6.34 -10.49
C ALA A 39 15.64 -5.29 -11.48
N ASP A 40 16.96 -5.26 -11.71
CA ASP A 40 17.59 -4.39 -12.73
C ASP A 40 17.04 -4.67 -14.14
N GLY A 41 16.71 -5.93 -14.44
CA GLY A 41 16.12 -6.33 -15.72
C GLY A 41 14.63 -5.96 -15.88
N MET A 42 13.88 -5.79 -14.79
CA MET A 42 12.47 -5.42 -14.83
C MET A 42 12.26 -3.92 -15.02
N ASP A 43 12.98 -3.09 -14.25
CA ASP A 43 13.04 -1.65 -14.46
C ASP A 43 14.45 -1.16 -14.09
N PRO A 44 15.23 -0.65 -15.05
CA PRO A 44 16.60 -0.20 -14.79
C PRO A 44 16.66 0.99 -13.81
N ARG A 45 15.53 1.60 -13.44
CA ARG A 45 15.45 2.69 -12.46
C ARG A 45 15.24 2.21 -11.03
N VAL A 46 15.01 0.91 -10.79
CA VAL A 46 14.80 0.36 -9.44
C VAL A 46 16.10 -0.24 -8.92
N ILE A 47 16.43 0.05 -7.67
CA ILE A 47 17.48 -0.61 -6.89
C ILE A 47 16.79 -1.54 -5.90
N PHE A 48 17.24 -2.79 -5.84
CA PHE A 48 16.78 -3.75 -4.85
C PHE A 48 17.93 -4.17 -3.94
N GLU A 49 17.74 -4.02 -2.64
CA GLU A 49 18.68 -4.45 -1.61
C GLU A 49 17.97 -5.35 -0.60
N THR A 50 18.69 -6.33 -0.06
CA THR A 50 18.18 -7.20 1.00
C THR A 50 19.33 -7.61 1.89
N GLY A 51 19.10 -7.69 3.20
CA GLY A 51 20.14 -8.06 4.17
C GLY A 51 20.48 -9.55 4.13
N SER A 52 19.47 -10.41 4.06
CA SER A 52 19.66 -11.86 3.87
C SER A 52 18.45 -12.49 3.18
N LEU A 53 18.67 -13.69 2.62
CA LEU A 53 17.65 -14.49 1.97
C LEU A 53 17.69 -15.91 2.54
N ASP A 54 16.64 -16.25 3.28
CA ASP A 54 16.52 -17.52 4.00
C ASP A 54 15.38 -18.36 3.39
N PRO A 55 15.50 -19.70 3.37
CA PRO A 55 14.37 -20.55 3.03
C PRO A 55 13.31 -20.47 4.13
N SER A 56 12.03 -20.35 3.74
CA SER A 56 10.90 -20.39 4.68
C SER A 56 10.10 -21.68 4.54
N PHE A 57 9.43 -22.05 5.64
CA PHE A 57 8.43 -23.13 5.66
C PHE A 57 7.06 -22.54 6.04
N PRO A 58 5.96 -22.80 5.28
CA PRO A 58 5.86 -23.60 4.05
C PRO A 58 6.82 -23.13 2.94
N PRO A 59 7.16 -23.99 1.94
CA PRO A 59 8.20 -23.70 0.96
C PRO A 59 8.08 -22.29 0.40
N GLY A 60 9.10 -21.47 0.63
CA GLY A 60 9.08 -20.07 0.27
C GLY A 60 10.43 -19.41 0.49
N LEU A 61 10.47 -18.12 0.19
CA LEU A 61 11.61 -17.25 0.37
C LEU A 61 11.30 -16.22 1.44
N ARG A 62 12.21 -16.05 2.39
CA ARG A 62 12.15 -15.03 3.42
C ARG A 62 13.30 -14.05 3.21
N LEU A 63 12.95 -12.81 2.96
CA LEU A 63 13.88 -11.70 2.80
C LEU A 63 13.91 -10.89 4.09
N LYS A 64 15.10 -10.70 4.65
CA LYS A 64 15.29 -9.83 5.83
C LYS A 64 15.75 -8.46 5.39
N LYS A 65 15.07 -7.42 5.87
CA LYS A 65 15.32 -6.02 5.52
C LYS A 65 15.33 -5.76 4.00
N PRO A 66 14.31 -6.19 3.23
CA PRO A 66 14.22 -5.80 1.83
C PRO A 66 13.97 -4.29 1.72
N VAL A 67 14.73 -3.66 0.83
CA VAL A 67 14.62 -2.24 0.49
C VAL A 67 14.52 -2.13 -1.02
N LEU A 68 13.53 -1.38 -1.49
CA LEU A 68 13.39 -0.98 -2.88
C LEU A 68 13.41 0.55 -2.95
N SER A 69 14.34 1.08 -3.74
CA SER A 69 14.48 2.51 -4.00
C SER A 69 14.57 2.79 -5.49
N LEU A 70 14.30 4.03 -5.88
CA LEU A 70 14.54 4.48 -7.25
C LEU A 70 15.97 5.00 -7.36
N LYS A 71 16.67 4.73 -8.46
CA LYS A 71 18.01 5.27 -8.73
C LYS A 71 18.05 6.80 -8.73
N GLU A 72 16.92 7.43 -9.05
CA GLU A 72 16.76 8.89 -9.01
C GLU A 72 16.70 9.44 -7.58
N HIS A 73 16.24 8.63 -6.60
CA HIS A 73 16.08 8.99 -5.19
C HIS A 73 16.45 7.80 -4.27
N PRO A 74 17.74 7.42 -4.21
CA PRO A 74 18.19 6.29 -3.40
C PRO A 74 17.92 6.48 -1.90
N GLU A 75 17.89 7.73 -1.44
CA GLU A 75 17.61 8.13 -0.06
C GLU A 75 16.15 7.96 0.39
N SER A 76 15.21 7.86 -0.56
CA SER A 76 13.78 7.73 -0.30
C SER A 76 13.27 6.39 -0.83
N PRO A 77 13.43 5.29 -0.06
CA PRO A 77 12.94 3.99 -0.49
C PRO A 77 11.41 4.03 -0.61
N PHE A 78 10.90 3.58 -1.76
CA PHE A 78 9.46 3.46 -1.97
C PHE A 78 8.88 2.21 -1.29
N PHE A 79 9.75 1.24 -0.94
CA PHE A 79 9.36 0.12 -0.10
C PHE A 79 10.50 -0.31 0.81
N GLU A 80 10.22 -0.38 2.10
CA GLU A 80 11.09 -0.93 3.13
C GLU A 80 10.27 -1.82 4.05
N ALA A 81 10.78 -3.01 4.33
CA ALA A 81 10.17 -3.91 5.31
C ALA A 81 11.25 -4.52 6.21
N ARG A 82 10.87 -4.93 7.42
CA ARG A 82 11.74 -5.70 8.31
C ARG A 82 11.93 -7.12 7.82
N GLU A 83 10.84 -7.71 7.32
CA GLU A 83 10.78 -9.08 6.84
C GLU A 83 9.72 -9.17 5.75
N LEU A 84 10.01 -9.91 4.67
CA LEU A 84 9.09 -10.25 3.59
C LEU A 84 9.20 -11.74 3.31
N CYS A 85 8.11 -12.47 3.51
CA CYS A 85 7.98 -13.87 3.15
C CYS A 85 7.16 -13.97 1.87
N VAL A 86 7.63 -14.73 0.89
CA VAL A 86 6.93 -15.03 -0.37
C VAL A 86 6.91 -16.54 -0.56
N ALA A 87 5.73 -17.12 -0.79
CA ALA A 87 5.57 -18.56 -0.94
C ALA A 87 4.58 -18.90 -2.07
N PRO A 88 4.87 -19.87 -2.94
CA PRO A 88 3.89 -20.38 -3.89
C PRO A 88 2.76 -21.13 -3.17
N GLY A 89 1.54 -21.02 -3.68
CA GLY A 89 0.40 -21.79 -3.23
C GLY A 89 0.52 -23.25 -3.66
N MET A 90 0.70 -24.16 -2.71
CA MET A 90 0.94 -25.59 -2.98
C MET A 90 -0.17 -26.26 -3.81
N GLY A 91 -1.44 -25.83 -3.66
CA GLY A 91 -2.57 -26.34 -4.46
C GLY A 91 -2.72 -25.72 -5.85
N SER A 92 -2.06 -24.58 -6.10
CA SER A 92 -2.20 -23.81 -7.34
C SER A 92 -1.49 -24.48 -8.53
N LEU A 93 -0.46 -25.27 -8.25
CA LEU A 93 0.35 -25.96 -9.25
C LEU A 93 -0.45 -27.01 -10.06
N MET A 94 -1.53 -27.55 -9.52
CA MET A 94 -2.37 -28.54 -10.23
C MET A 94 -3.38 -27.90 -11.20
N THR A 95 -3.72 -26.62 -11.01
CA THR A 95 -4.76 -25.91 -11.77
C THR A 95 -4.22 -25.05 -12.91
N GLY A 96 -2.89 -24.95 -13.10
CA GLY A 96 -2.25 -24.17 -14.16
C GLY A 96 -2.04 -22.68 -13.85
N ASP A 97 -2.89 -22.08 -13.01
CA ASP A 97 -2.69 -20.73 -12.48
C ASP A 97 -1.82 -20.78 -11.22
N ILE A 98 -0.74 -20.01 -11.17
CA ILE A 98 0.16 -19.97 -10.01
C ILE A 98 -0.23 -18.79 -9.12
N THR A 99 -0.66 -19.11 -7.90
CA THR A 99 -0.91 -18.12 -6.84
C THR A 99 0.32 -18.01 -5.96
N TRP A 100 0.82 -16.79 -5.78
CA TRP A 100 1.88 -16.47 -4.84
C TRP A 100 1.29 -15.79 -3.62
N PHE A 101 1.63 -16.23 -2.42
CA PHE A 101 1.28 -15.56 -1.17
C PHE A 101 2.46 -14.74 -0.70
N PHE A 102 2.19 -13.58 -0.11
CA PHE A 102 3.21 -12.78 0.55
C PHE A 102 2.72 -12.29 1.90
N ASP A 103 3.66 -12.14 2.84
CA ASP A 103 3.46 -11.53 4.14
C ASP A 103 4.70 -10.67 4.45
N ALA A 104 4.49 -9.43 4.81
CA ALA A 104 5.54 -8.47 5.10
C ALA A 104 5.27 -7.75 6.41
N ARG A 105 6.32 -7.54 7.20
CA ARG A 105 6.29 -6.67 8.38
C ARG A 105 6.96 -5.36 8.01
N ALA A 106 6.16 -4.34 7.74
CA ALA A 106 6.62 -3.04 7.25
C ALA A 106 5.94 -1.91 8.02
N TYR A 107 6.70 -0.83 8.28
CA TYR A 107 6.19 0.41 8.87
C TYR A 107 5.37 0.20 10.16
N GLY A 108 5.90 -0.62 11.06
CA GLY A 108 5.27 -0.96 12.35
C GLY A 108 4.00 -1.82 12.26
N GLY A 109 3.56 -2.21 11.06
CA GLY A 109 2.37 -3.02 10.79
C GLY A 109 2.67 -4.31 10.02
N VAL A 110 1.60 -4.92 9.50
CA VAL A 110 1.64 -6.14 8.69
C VAL A 110 0.94 -5.89 7.35
N MET A 111 1.57 -6.33 6.27
CA MET A 111 1.04 -6.30 4.92
C MET A 111 1.02 -7.72 4.38
N GLY A 112 -0.15 -8.26 4.06
CA GLY A 112 -0.29 -9.63 3.55
C GLY A 112 -1.08 -9.66 2.26
N GLY A 113 -0.95 -10.71 1.47
CA GLY A 113 -1.71 -10.77 0.23
C GLY A 113 -1.39 -11.97 -0.64
N ARG A 114 -1.98 -11.94 -1.84
CA ARG A 114 -1.69 -12.91 -2.89
C ARG A 114 -1.60 -12.25 -4.25
N VAL A 115 -0.79 -12.83 -5.12
CA VAL A 115 -0.60 -12.43 -6.51
C VAL A 115 -1.01 -13.60 -7.38
N LEU A 116 -1.89 -13.34 -8.35
CA LEU A 116 -2.39 -14.34 -9.29
C LEU A 116 -1.59 -14.22 -10.58
N SER A 117 -0.89 -15.29 -10.97
CA SER A 117 -0.18 -15.37 -12.24
C SER A 117 -0.83 -16.40 -13.15
N GLY A 118 -1.05 -16.02 -14.40
CA GLY A 118 -1.55 -16.93 -15.43
C GLY A 118 -0.47 -17.87 -15.96
N THR A 119 -0.88 -18.80 -16.81
CA THR A 119 -0.01 -19.79 -17.47
C THR A 119 1.09 -19.17 -18.35
N ASP A 120 0.93 -17.92 -18.77
CA ASP A 120 1.92 -17.15 -19.54
C ASP A 120 2.96 -16.43 -18.66
N GLY A 121 2.93 -16.67 -17.35
CA GLY A 121 3.80 -16.04 -16.37
C GLY A 121 3.48 -14.57 -16.08
N LYS A 122 2.41 -14.02 -16.67
CA LYS A 122 1.99 -12.64 -16.39
C LYS A 122 1.13 -12.58 -15.13
N ILE A 123 1.20 -11.46 -14.44
CA ILE A 123 0.36 -11.18 -13.28
C ILE A 123 -1.00 -10.68 -13.75
N ASN A 124 -2.05 -11.41 -13.38
CA ASN A 124 -3.44 -11.17 -13.77
C ASN A 124 -4.31 -10.63 -12.62
N GLY A 125 -3.74 -10.45 -11.44
CA GLY A 125 -4.42 -9.82 -10.31
C GLY A 125 -3.61 -9.92 -9.03
N PHE A 126 -4.05 -9.19 -8.01
CA PHE A 126 -3.51 -9.30 -6.66
C PHE A 126 -4.59 -8.95 -5.63
N SER A 127 -4.42 -9.46 -4.41
CA SER A 127 -5.11 -8.97 -3.23
C SER A 127 -4.08 -8.56 -2.19
N LEU A 128 -4.33 -7.44 -1.53
CA LEU A 128 -3.48 -6.85 -0.50
C LEU A 128 -4.34 -6.56 0.72
N SER A 129 -3.82 -6.89 1.89
CA SER A 129 -4.38 -6.58 3.20
C SER A 129 -3.33 -5.86 4.01
N LEU A 130 -3.72 -4.76 4.63
CA LEU A 130 -2.90 -3.90 5.46
C LEU A 130 -3.48 -3.91 6.86
N LYS A 131 -2.63 -4.05 7.87
CA LYS A 131 -3.03 -4.00 9.27
C LYS A 131 -2.04 -3.15 10.06
N ASP A 132 -2.56 -2.10 10.67
CA ASP A 132 -1.83 -1.20 11.58
C ASP A 132 -0.54 -0.61 10.98
N VAL A 133 -0.52 -0.35 9.67
CA VAL A 133 0.61 0.24 8.95
C VAL A 133 0.73 1.73 9.32
N ARG A 134 1.88 2.16 9.85
CA ARG A 134 2.07 3.53 10.32
C ARG A 134 2.49 4.45 9.17
N LEU A 135 1.63 5.40 8.85
CA LEU A 135 1.86 6.32 7.73
C LEU A 135 3.13 7.16 7.90
N GLN A 136 3.42 7.60 9.13
CA GLN A 136 4.62 8.40 9.41
C GLN A 136 5.95 7.65 9.22
N GLU A 137 5.92 6.32 9.16
CA GLU A 137 7.13 5.51 8.91
C GLU A 137 7.37 5.27 7.41
N TYR A 138 6.43 5.65 6.53
CA TYR A 138 6.56 5.48 5.08
C TYR A 138 7.25 6.70 4.44
N ALA A 139 8.52 6.53 4.10
CA ALA A 139 9.43 7.59 3.64
C ALA A 139 9.00 8.32 2.36
N PHE A 140 8.16 7.69 1.52
CA PHE A 140 7.74 8.24 0.22
C PHE A 140 6.45 9.07 0.28
N LEU A 141 5.79 9.19 1.44
CA LEU A 141 4.59 10.03 1.62
C LEU A 141 4.84 11.53 1.38
N PRO A 142 5.94 12.13 1.90
CA PRO A 142 6.25 13.55 1.71
C PRO A 142 6.39 13.98 0.25
N ASP A 143 6.74 13.05 -0.65
CA ASP A 143 6.94 13.32 -2.08
C ASP A 143 5.61 13.60 -2.82
N PHE A 144 4.48 13.20 -2.24
CA PHE A 144 3.15 13.53 -2.76
C PHE A 144 2.71 14.98 -2.45
N GLY A 145 3.56 15.78 -1.79
CA GLY A 145 3.25 17.17 -1.42
C GLY A 145 2.17 17.31 -0.35
N ILE A 146 1.69 16.19 0.18
CA ILE A 146 0.89 16.12 1.39
C ILE A 146 1.87 16.33 2.55
N GLY A 147 1.52 17.14 3.55
CA GLY A 147 2.38 17.38 4.72
C GLY A 147 2.77 16.10 5.44
N ASN A 148 3.44 16.20 6.60
CA ASN A 148 3.72 15.00 7.37
C ASN A 148 2.41 14.45 7.91
N VAL A 149 1.95 13.32 7.36
CA VAL A 149 0.73 12.64 7.79
C VAL A 149 1.12 11.47 8.67
N ALA A 150 0.54 11.42 9.87
CA ALA A 150 0.67 10.31 10.80
C ALA A 150 -0.69 9.62 10.99
N GLY A 151 -0.65 8.33 11.32
CA GLY A 151 -1.85 7.52 11.55
C GLY A 151 -1.60 6.04 11.30
N LYS A 152 -2.56 5.20 11.66
CA LYS A 152 -2.53 3.75 11.42
C LYS A 152 -3.48 3.39 10.28
N LEU A 153 -2.94 2.84 9.21
CA LEU A 153 -3.67 2.38 8.04
C LEU A 153 -3.97 0.88 8.14
N THR A 154 -5.25 0.56 8.03
CA THR A 154 -5.77 -0.81 7.89
C THR A 154 -6.70 -0.86 6.69
N GLY A 155 -6.68 -1.93 5.92
CA GLY A 155 -7.56 -2.02 4.76
C GLY A 155 -7.26 -3.18 3.84
N ASN A 156 -8.12 -3.36 2.84
CA ASN A 156 -8.01 -4.41 1.85
C ASN A 156 -8.14 -3.82 0.45
N LEU A 157 -7.41 -4.38 -0.50
CA LEU A 157 -7.42 -4.01 -1.91
C LEU A 157 -7.39 -5.28 -2.74
N ASP A 158 -8.35 -5.42 -3.64
CA ASP A 158 -8.42 -6.47 -4.64
C ASP A 158 -8.35 -5.87 -6.03
N TYR A 159 -7.52 -6.47 -6.88
CA TYR A 159 -7.35 -6.07 -8.26
C TYR A 159 -7.32 -7.30 -9.18
N LYS A 160 -8.03 -7.20 -10.30
CA LYS A 160 -8.09 -8.18 -11.37
C LYS A 160 -7.77 -7.48 -12.69
N GLY A 161 -6.70 -7.93 -13.33
CA GLY A 161 -6.19 -7.39 -14.57
C GLY A 161 -4.67 -7.42 -14.64
N PRO A 162 -4.10 -7.07 -15.80
CA PRO A 162 -2.67 -6.97 -15.98
C PRO A 162 -2.09 -5.73 -15.29
N ILE A 163 -1.09 -5.89 -14.41
CA ILE A 163 -0.47 -4.80 -13.64
C ILE A 163 0.05 -3.65 -14.55
N GLY A 164 0.56 -3.96 -15.75
CA GLY A 164 1.05 -2.97 -16.72
C GLY A 164 -0.01 -2.18 -17.49
N ARG A 165 -1.31 -2.50 -17.28
CA ARG A 165 -2.46 -1.79 -17.85
C ARG A 165 -3.58 -1.66 -16.81
N ILE A 166 -3.28 -0.91 -15.75
CA ILE A 166 -4.25 -0.59 -14.68
C ILE A 166 -5.51 0.10 -15.22
N ASP A 167 -5.39 0.79 -16.35
CA ASP A 167 -6.47 1.41 -17.12
C ASP A 167 -7.47 0.41 -17.74
N SER A 168 -7.12 -0.87 -17.80
CA SER A 168 -7.99 -1.94 -18.32
C SER A 168 -8.53 -2.89 -17.25
N GLY A 169 -8.08 -2.75 -16.00
CA GLY A 169 -8.43 -3.67 -14.92
C GLY A 169 -9.69 -3.30 -14.15
N GLU A 170 -10.06 -4.20 -13.25
CA GLU A 170 -11.15 -4.04 -12.29
C GLU A 170 -10.62 -4.27 -10.87
N GLY A 171 -11.25 -3.65 -9.89
CA GLY A 171 -10.83 -3.82 -8.51
C GLY A 171 -11.75 -3.12 -7.52
N SER A 172 -11.46 -3.32 -6.25
CA SER A 172 -12.14 -2.66 -5.15
C SER A 172 -11.21 -2.57 -3.97
N GLY A 173 -11.38 -1.54 -3.17
CA GLY A 173 -10.64 -1.43 -1.93
C GLY A 173 -11.40 -0.67 -0.87
N GLU A 174 -11.01 -0.94 0.36
CA GLU A 174 -11.42 -0.19 1.53
C GLU A 174 -10.21 0.08 2.41
N PHE A 175 -10.11 1.32 2.87
CA PHE A 175 -9.06 1.78 3.76
C PHE A 175 -9.67 2.50 4.95
N HIS A 176 -9.09 2.25 6.10
CA HIS A 176 -9.39 2.90 7.37
C HIS A 176 -8.08 3.44 7.92
N ILE A 177 -8.01 4.74 8.13
CA ILE A 177 -6.93 5.40 8.85
C ILE A 177 -7.48 5.79 10.21
N SER A 178 -6.88 5.28 11.28
CA SER A 178 -7.17 5.70 12.65
C SER A 178 -6.06 6.59 13.21
N GLU A 179 -6.41 7.39 14.21
CA GLU A 179 -5.49 8.30 14.91
C GLU A 179 -4.74 9.25 13.94
N GLY A 180 -5.42 9.64 12.86
CA GLY A 180 -4.89 10.49 11.81
C GLY A 180 -4.48 11.86 12.33
N LYS A 181 -3.31 12.34 11.93
CA LYS A 181 -2.78 13.67 12.24
C LYS A 181 -2.05 14.22 11.03
N ILE A 182 -2.11 15.53 10.84
CA ILE A 182 -1.35 16.23 9.81
C ILE A 182 -0.55 17.36 10.45
N ASP A 183 0.74 17.39 10.15
CA ASP A 183 1.63 18.50 10.51
C ASP A 183 1.77 19.44 9.32
N PHE A 184 1.54 20.72 9.54
CA PHE A 184 1.66 21.73 8.50
C PHE A 184 3.13 22.09 8.29
N ARG A 185 3.63 21.96 7.05
CA ARG A 185 5.01 22.36 6.69
C ARG A 185 5.29 23.85 6.93
N THR A 186 4.30 24.70 6.68
CA THR A 186 4.29 26.10 7.12
C THR A 186 3.27 26.22 8.25
N PRO A 187 3.72 26.14 9.51
CA PRO A 187 2.81 26.26 10.65
C PRO A 187 2.17 27.65 10.63
N PHE A 188 0.85 27.68 10.84
CA PHE A 188 0.19 28.93 11.21
C PHE A 188 0.59 29.27 12.65
N PRO A 189 0.70 30.56 13.04
CA PRO A 189 1.07 30.92 14.41
C PRO A 189 0.16 30.21 15.44
N GLY A 190 0.76 29.28 16.20
CA GLY A 190 0.09 28.50 17.23
C GLY A 190 -0.47 27.14 16.80
N LEU A 191 -0.51 26.80 15.50
CA LEU A 191 -1.09 25.55 15.02
C LEU A 191 -0.10 24.74 14.17
N GLU A 192 0.52 23.76 14.82
CA GLU A 192 1.53 22.88 14.22
C GLU A 192 0.90 21.57 13.70
N THR A 193 0.02 20.96 14.50
CA THR A 193 -0.60 19.67 14.23
C THR A 193 -2.12 19.75 14.34
N VAL A 194 -2.83 19.18 13.36
CA VAL A 194 -4.28 18.99 13.43
C VAL A 194 -4.63 17.51 13.51
N PRO A 195 -5.39 17.08 14.54
CA PRO A 195 -5.92 15.73 14.58
C PRO A 195 -7.07 15.60 13.58
N LEU A 196 -6.88 14.69 12.62
CA LEU A 196 -7.87 14.31 11.61
C LEU A 196 -8.81 13.19 12.11
N GLY A 197 -8.43 12.46 13.16
CA GLY A 197 -9.26 11.41 13.74
C GLY A 197 -9.31 10.17 12.85
N GLU A 198 -10.49 9.80 12.38
CA GLU A 198 -10.71 8.62 11.54
C GLU A 198 -11.03 9.00 10.10
N LEU A 199 -10.38 8.33 9.15
CA LEU A 199 -10.70 8.43 7.73
C LEU A 199 -11.08 7.05 7.21
N ASN A 200 -12.28 6.95 6.64
CA ASN A 200 -12.76 5.75 5.99
C ASN A 200 -12.91 6.02 4.49
N ALA A 201 -12.37 5.15 3.64
CA ALA A 201 -12.46 5.28 2.20
C ALA A 201 -12.86 3.95 1.57
N ARG A 202 -13.86 3.97 0.69
CA ARG A 202 -14.22 2.83 -0.15
C ARG A 202 -14.27 3.24 -1.61
N PHE A 203 -13.65 2.44 -2.46
CA PHE A 203 -13.60 2.70 -3.89
C PHE A 203 -13.72 1.44 -4.73
N THR A 204 -14.07 1.64 -5.99
CA THR A 204 -14.09 0.59 -7.01
C THR A 204 -13.35 1.07 -8.24
N LEU A 205 -12.58 0.19 -8.86
CA LEU A 205 -11.92 0.42 -10.14
C LEU A 205 -12.67 -0.36 -11.21
N LYS A 206 -13.07 0.32 -12.28
CA LYS A 206 -13.60 -0.32 -13.49
C LYS A 206 -13.05 0.39 -14.72
N LYS A 207 -12.36 -0.35 -15.59
CA LYS A 207 -11.84 0.16 -16.88
C LYS A 207 -11.07 1.49 -16.71
N GLY A 208 -10.13 1.50 -15.76
CA GLY A 208 -9.27 2.65 -15.51
C GLY A 208 -9.95 3.81 -14.78
N THR A 209 -11.20 3.64 -14.36
CA THR A 209 -11.95 4.66 -13.63
C THR A 209 -12.12 4.20 -12.19
N VAL A 210 -11.51 4.92 -11.25
CA VAL A 210 -11.70 4.73 -9.82
C VAL A 210 -12.88 5.58 -9.36
N ASN A 211 -13.94 4.94 -8.91
CA ASN A 211 -15.08 5.59 -8.27
C ASN A 211 -14.87 5.57 -6.76
N LEU A 212 -14.77 6.75 -6.16
CA LEU A 212 -14.78 6.94 -4.72
C LEU A 212 -16.25 6.95 -4.25
N ASN A 213 -16.74 5.78 -3.83
CA ASN A 213 -18.15 5.58 -3.48
C ASN A 213 -18.52 6.37 -2.22
N ARG A 214 -17.63 6.33 -1.22
CA ARG A 214 -17.75 7.10 0.01
C ARG A 214 -16.38 7.21 0.66
N VAL A 215 -15.95 8.43 0.88
CA VAL A 215 -14.86 8.76 1.79
C VAL A 215 -15.45 9.64 2.89
N SER A 216 -15.19 9.31 4.15
CA SER A 216 -15.64 10.08 5.30
C SER A 216 -14.48 10.36 6.22
N LEU A 217 -14.43 11.59 6.72
CA LEU A 217 -13.52 12.06 7.74
C LEU A 217 -14.35 12.33 8.99
N ASP A 218 -13.99 11.70 10.10
CA ASP A 218 -14.59 11.93 11.40
C ASP A 218 -13.48 12.23 12.42
N GLY A 219 -13.21 13.53 12.55
CA GLY A 219 -12.21 14.06 13.45
C GLY A 219 -12.82 15.03 14.44
N LYS A 220 -12.18 15.16 15.60
CA LYS A 220 -12.61 16.12 16.64
C LYS A 220 -12.59 17.56 16.14
N GLY A 221 -11.68 17.91 15.22
CA GLY A 221 -11.61 19.25 14.63
C GLY A 221 -12.34 19.40 13.30
N PHE A 222 -12.46 18.32 12.52
CA PHE A 222 -13.04 18.36 11.19
C PHE A 222 -13.86 17.11 10.91
N GLN A 223 -15.08 17.33 10.41
CA GLN A 223 -15.90 16.28 9.83
C GLN A 223 -16.06 16.53 8.34
N GLY A 224 -16.21 15.49 7.55
CA GLY A 224 -16.30 15.68 6.12
C GLY A 224 -16.61 14.43 5.33
N SER A 225 -16.89 14.65 4.06
CA SER A 225 -17.08 13.58 3.09
C SER A 225 -16.45 13.96 1.77
N LEU A 226 -16.00 12.96 1.01
CA LEU A 226 -15.44 13.11 -0.32
C LEU A 226 -15.97 11.99 -1.20
N SER A 227 -16.33 12.34 -2.43
CA SER A 227 -16.82 11.41 -3.45
C SER A 227 -16.44 11.91 -4.84
N GLY A 228 -16.50 11.01 -5.82
CA GLY A 228 -16.25 11.38 -7.21
C GLY A 228 -15.43 10.32 -7.90
N THR A 229 -14.71 10.76 -8.92
CA THR A 229 -14.07 9.86 -9.88
C THR A 229 -12.64 10.29 -10.15
N ILE A 230 -11.76 9.31 -10.25
CA ILE A 230 -10.38 9.46 -10.69
C ILE A 230 -10.20 8.65 -11.97
N TYR A 231 -9.80 9.31 -13.04
CA TYR A 231 -9.49 8.67 -14.32
C TYR A 231 -8.01 8.35 -14.34
N LEU A 232 -7.67 7.07 -14.15
CA LEU A 232 -6.30 6.60 -14.11
C LEU A 232 -5.64 6.76 -15.47
N ASN A 233 -4.41 7.26 -15.44
CA ASN A 233 -3.51 7.24 -16.57
C ASN A 233 -2.41 6.21 -16.30
N ARG A 234 -1.78 5.68 -17.35
CA ARG A 234 -0.60 4.80 -17.21
C ARG A 234 0.50 5.46 -16.38
N ILE A 235 0.64 6.79 -16.47
CA ILE A 235 1.50 7.57 -15.58
C ILE A 235 0.61 8.16 -14.47
N MET A 236 0.78 7.70 -13.23
CA MET A 236 -0.11 8.04 -12.11
C MET A 236 -0.29 9.55 -11.94
N ASP A 237 0.80 10.32 -11.97
CA ASP A 237 0.85 11.78 -11.89
C ASP A 237 -0.10 12.53 -12.83
N ARG A 238 -0.40 11.91 -13.99
CA ARG A 238 -1.26 12.46 -15.05
C ARG A 238 -2.71 12.01 -14.92
N SER A 239 -3.04 11.16 -13.96
CA SER A 239 -4.41 10.73 -13.70
C SER A 239 -5.25 11.94 -13.31
N ARG A 240 -6.46 12.02 -13.86
CA ARG A 240 -7.33 13.18 -13.71
C ARG A 240 -8.25 13.00 -12.52
N LEU A 241 -8.33 14.03 -11.70
CA LEU A 241 -9.17 14.09 -10.50
C LEU A 241 -10.46 14.85 -10.84
N ASN A 242 -11.61 14.30 -10.44
CA ASN A 242 -12.88 15.00 -10.41
C ASN A 242 -13.62 14.62 -9.13
N LEU A 243 -13.25 15.27 -8.04
CA LEU A 243 -13.74 14.97 -6.70
C LEU A 243 -14.54 16.16 -6.16
N LYS A 244 -15.56 15.85 -5.38
CA LYS A 244 -16.38 16.81 -4.65
C LYS A 244 -16.49 16.36 -3.21
N GLY A 245 -16.43 17.32 -2.29
CA GLY A 245 -16.47 17.02 -0.88
C GLY A 245 -17.12 18.11 -0.05
N THR A 246 -17.36 17.75 1.20
CA THR A 246 -17.84 18.62 2.26
C THR A 246 -16.82 18.61 3.38
N LEU A 247 -16.53 19.78 3.93
CA LEU A 247 -15.71 19.93 5.13
C LEU A 247 -16.48 20.79 6.13
N GLU A 248 -16.61 20.30 7.34
CA GLU A 248 -17.31 20.92 8.45
C GLU A 248 -16.33 21.06 9.61
N PRO A 249 -15.90 22.29 9.90
CA PRO A 249 -15.08 22.56 11.09
C PRO A 249 -15.93 22.40 12.35
N VAL A 250 -15.38 21.70 13.34
CA VAL A 250 -15.99 21.57 14.67
C VAL A 250 -15.44 22.72 15.52
N ALA A 251 -16.15 23.84 15.56
CA ALA A 251 -15.63 25.08 16.14
C ALA A 251 -15.31 24.91 17.63
N ASP A 252 -16.15 24.20 18.38
CA ASP A 252 -15.94 23.93 19.81
C ASP A 252 -14.58 23.29 20.10
N TYR A 253 -14.10 22.40 19.23
CA TYR A 253 -12.78 21.80 19.39
C TYR A 253 -11.68 22.71 18.88
N LEU A 254 -11.87 23.32 17.69
CA LEU A 254 -10.85 24.17 17.09
C LEU A 254 -10.54 25.39 17.95
N GLU A 255 -11.52 26.00 18.63
CA GLU A 255 -11.31 27.11 19.56
C GLU A 255 -10.40 26.73 20.75
N THR A 256 -10.34 25.46 21.13
CA THR A 256 -9.42 24.98 22.18
C THR A 256 -7.97 24.87 21.70
N LEU A 257 -7.74 24.84 20.38
CA LEU A 257 -6.41 24.75 19.81
C LEU A 257 -5.76 26.13 19.73
N LYS A 258 -4.48 26.21 20.08
CA LYS A 258 -3.66 27.38 19.78
C LYS A 258 -3.70 27.62 18.25
N GLY A 259 -4.01 28.84 17.82
CA GLY A 259 -4.17 29.18 16.39
C GLY A 259 -5.47 28.71 15.72
N GLY A 260 -6.36 28.00 16.43
CA GLY A 260 -7.65 27.56 15.90
C GLY A 260 -8.60 28.68 15.46
N PRO A 261 -8.71 29.81 16.17
CA PRO A 261 -9.49 30.97 15.71
C PRO A 261 -8.98 31.53 14.36
N ALA A 262 -7.67 31.50 14.12
CA ALA A 262 -7.09 31.92 12.84
C ALA A 262 -7.47 30.96 11.71
N LEU A 263 -7.46 29.64 11.94
CA LEU A 263 -7.97 28.67 10.97
C LEU A 263 -9.44 28.88 10.65
N LEU A 264 -10.28 29.09 11.67
CA LEU A 264 -11.71 29.35 11.48
C LEU A 264 -11.95 30.61 10.63
N SER A 265 -11.11 31.63 10.82
CA SER A 265 -11.15 32.85 10.00
C SER A 265 -10.73 32.62 8.55
N LEU A 266 -9.70 31.80 8.29
CA LEU A 266 -9.27 31.42 6.94
C LEU A 266 -10.31 30.58 6.20
N LEU A 267 -11.06 29.76 6.94
CA LEU A 267 -12.20 29.02 6.41
C LEU A 267 -13.44 29.91 6.18
N GLY A 268 -13.31 31.22 6.43
CA GLY A 268 -14.30 32.24 6.14
C GLY A 268 -15.29 32.51 7.28
N GLY A 269 -14.84 32.51 8.53
CA GLY A 269 -15.65 32.89 9.70
C GLY A 269 -16.80 31.92 9.99
N VAL A 270 -16.55 30.63 9.77
CA VAL A 270 -17.52 29.53 9.79
C VAL A 270 -18.15 29.42 11.17
N ARG A 271 -19.46 29.68 11.29
CA ARG A 271 -20.26 29.34 12.48
C ARG A 271 -20.27 27.82 12.65
N ASN A 272 -20.27 27.37 13.90
CA ASN A 272 -20.35 25.94 14.28
C ASN A 272 -21.33 25.18 13.36
N GLY A 273 -20.85 24.14 12.68
CA GLY A 273 -21.65 23.28 11.80
C GLY A 273 -21.91 23.78 10.37
N SER A 274 -21.29 24.87 9.91
CA SER A 274 -21.44 25.29 8.50
C SER A 274 -20.57 24.46 7.56
N LYS A 275 -21.24 23.53 6.85
CA LYS A 275 -20.65 22.69 5.80
C LYS A 275 -20.13 23.55 4.65
N ARG A 276 -18.81 23.50 4.41
CA ARG A 276 -18.16 24.06 3.21
C ARG A 276 -18.09 22.99 2.14
N PHE A 277 -18.55 23.33 0.95
CA PHE A 277 -18.41 22.47 -0.20
C PHE A 277 -17.12 22.81 -0.93
N PHE A 278 -16.42 21.79 -1.42
CA PHE A 278 -15.21 21.98 -2.21
C PHE A 278 -15.14 20.98 -3.35
N VAL A 279 -14.36 21.34 -4.37
CA VAL A 279 -14.05 20.49 -5.51
C VAL A 279 -12.55 20.38 -5.68
N ILE A 280 -12.10 19.18 -6.05
CA ILE A 280 -10.72 18.89 -6.41
C ILE A 280 -10.71 18.43 -7.86
N GLN A 281 -10.06 19.21 -8.72
CA GLN A 281 -9.96 18.96 -10.16
C GLN A 281 -8.50 19.01 -10.61
N GLY A 282 -8.18 18.58 -11.83
CA GLY A 282 -6.82 18.61 -12.36
C GLY A 282 -6.19 17.22 -12.36
N THR A 283 -4.92 17.11 -11.98
CA THR A 283 -4.21 15.81 -11.93
C THR A 283 -3.51 15.62 -10.58
N PHE A 284 -3.02 14.41 -10.28
CA PHE A 284 -2.23 14.18 -9.06
C PHE A 284 -1.00 15.09 -8.96
N ARG A 285 -0.34 15.38 -10.09
CA ARG A 285 0.80 16.32 -10.14
C ARG A 285 0.40 17.78 -9.89
N SER A 286 -0.81 18.16 -10.27
CA SER A 286 -1.28 19.55 -10.14
C SER A 286 -2.77 19.58 -9.78
N PRO A 287 -3.10 19.25 -8.51
CA PRO A 287 -4.46 19.29 -8.03
C PRO A 287 -4.89 20.75 -7.83
N LYS A 288 -6.08 21.09 -8.31
CA LYS A 288 -6.72 22.39 -8.13
C LYS A 288 -7.83 22.25 -7.11
N PHE A 289 -7.66 22.88 -5.97
CA PHE A 289 -8.64 22.93 -4.89
C PHE A 289 -9.45 24.22 -4.97
N ARG A 290 -10.78 24.13 -4.89
CA ARG A 290 -11.68 25.30 -4.90
C ARG A 290 -12.87 25.07 -3.96
N PHE A 291 -13.15 26.06 -3.10
CA PHE A 291 -14.41 26.12 -2.34
C PHE A 291 -15.54 26.66 -3.23
N ILE A 292 -16.74 26.11 -3.05
CA ILE A 292 -17.97 26.49 -3.76
C ILE A 292 -19.07 26.90 -2.78
#